data_AF-A0A958DLS6-F1
#
_entry.id   AF-A0A958DLS6-F1
#
_cell.length_a   1.000
_cell.length_b   1.000
_cell.length_c   1.000
_cell.angle_alpha   90.00
_cell.angle_beta   90.00
_cell.angle_gamma   90.00
#
_symmetry.space_group_name_H-M   'P 1'
#
loop_
_entity.id
_entity.type
_entity.pdbx_description
1 polymer ?
#
loop_
_entity_poly.entity_id
_entity_poly.type
_entity_poly.pdbx_seq_one_letter_code
_entity_poly.pdbx_strand_id
1 'polypeptide(L)'
;DMVELQCLDEVFAQYNIPRQSVALGSVKSNIGHLKGAAGAAGILKAALCLTHKTLVPSLNFNSPNPNIDFNNSPFYVNTATRAW
;
A
#
# COMPACT_ATOMS: atom_id res chain seq x y z
N ASP A 1 -10.77 0.63 1.17
CA ASP A 1 -9.90 1.67 0.59
C ASP A 1 -9.90 2.92 1.45
N MET A 2 -10.90 3.82 1.37
CA MET A 2 -10.87 5.09 2.14
C MET A 2 -10.77 4.89 3.65
N VAL A 3 -11.66 4.08 4.23
CA VAL A 3 -11.68 3.83 5.68
C VAL A 3 -10.36 3.23 6.16
N GLU A 4 -9.78 2.29 5.40
CA GLU A 4 -8.51 1.66 5.75
C GLU A 4 -7.37 2.69 5.77
N LEU A 5 -7.32 3.58 4.79
CA LEU A 5 -6.29 4.62 4.74
C LEU A 5 -6.49 5.70 5.82
N GLN A 6 -7.72 6.12 6.08
CA GLN A 6 -8.02 7.08 7.16
C GLN A 6 -7.61 6.53 8.53
N CYS A 7 -7.92 5.27 8.81
CA CYS A 7 -7.45 4.62 10.03
C CYS A 7 -5.92 4.55 10.11
N LEU A 8 -5.24 4.29 8.99
CA LEU A 8 -3.77 4.34 8.95
C LEU A 8 -3.26 5.76 9.21
N ASP A 9 -3.80 6.79 8.58
CA ASP A 9 -3.41 8.19 8.81
C ASP A 9 -3.60 8.59 10.28
N GLU A 10 -4.74 8.24 10.88
CA GLU A 10 -5.04 8.51 12.29
C GLU A 10 -4.05 7.85 13.25
N VAL A 11 -3.80 6.54 13.07
CA VAL A 11 -2.86 5.79 13.93
C VAL A 11 -1.44 6.29 13.77
N PHE A 12 -1.05 6.68 12.55
CA PHE A 12 0.32 7.08 12.24
C PHE A 12 0.60 8.57 12.48
N ALA A 13 -0.43 9.40 12.71
CA ALA A 13 -0.31 10.85 12.88
C ALA A 13 0.69 11.27 13.96
N GLN A 14 0.80 10.51 15.05
CA GLN A 14 1.69 10.83 16.18
C GLN A 14 3.19 10.60 15.89
N TYR A 15 3.54 9.90 14.81
CA TYR A 15 4.92 9.46 14.55
C TYR A 15 5.71 10.43 13.64
N ASN A 16 5.15 11.58 13.24
CA ASN A 16 5.80 12.59 12.40
C ASN A 16 6.45 12.00 11.13
N ILE A 17 5.79 11.04 10.50
CA ILE A 17 6.31 10.37 9.31
C ILE A 17 6.28 11.35 8.12
N PRO A 18 7.37 11.47 7.33
CA PRO A 18 7.37 12.32 6.16
C PRO A 18 6.24 11.97 5.18
N ARG A 19 5.63 12.99 4.61
CA ARG A 19 4.59 12.84 3.58
C ARG A 19 5.10 11.98 2.42
N GLN A 20 4.23 11.15 1.84
CA GLN A 20 4.54 10.34 0.66
C GLN A 20 5.80 9.45 0.82
N SER A 21 6.15 9.02 2.03
CA SER A 21 7.35 8.20 2.29
C SER A 21 7.05 6.70 2.43
N VAL A 22 5.80 6.32 2.72
CA VAL A 22 5.41 4.94 2.95
C VAL A 22 4.63 4.39 1.75
N ALA A 23 5.21 3.41 1.07
CA ALA A 23 4.55 2.75 -0.05
C ALA A 23 3.41 1.82 0.41
N LEU A 24 2.24 1.98 -0.18
CA LEU A 24 1.09 1.09 -0.07
C LEU A 24 0.89 0.27 -1.34
N GLY A 25 0.36 -0.92 -1.17
CA GLY A 25 -0.11 -1.75 -2.27
C GLY A 25 -0.87 -2.99 -1.80
N SER A 26 -1.63 -3.59 -2.70
CA SER A 26 -2.45 -4.77 -2.41
C SER A 26 -2.22 -5.87 -3.42
N VAL A 27 -1.88 -7.08 -2.95
CA VAL A 27 -1.74 -8.28 -3.81
C VAL A 27 -3.06 -8.63 -4.50
N LYS A 28 -4.20 -8.20 -3.94
CA LYS A 28 -5.53 -8.45 -4.51
C LYS A 28 -5.71 -7.83 -5.89
N SER A 29 -4.96 -6.75 -6.19
CA SER A 29 -4.97 -6.15 -7.53
C SER A 29 -4.40 -7.07 -8.61
N ASN A 30 -3.58 -8.05 -8.25
CA ASN A 30 -2.97 -9.02 -9.17
C ASN A 30 -3.78 -10.32 -9.28
N ILE A 31 -4.30 -10.83 -8.16
CA ILE A 31 -4.85 -12.21 -8.09
C ILE A 31 -6.26 -12.27 -7.49
N GLY A 32 -6.91 -11.12 -7.30
CA GLY A 32 -8.25 -11.02 -6.73
C GLY A 32 -8.31 -11.25 -5.22
N HIS A 33 -9.53 -11.26 -4.69
CA HIS A 33 -9.76 -11.45 -3.26
C HIS A 33 -9.87 -12.93 -2.90
N LEU A 34 -8.79 -13.48 -2.35
CA LEU A 34 -8.69 -14.90 -1.96
C LEU A 34 -9.41 -15.28 -0.65
N LYS A 35 -10.32 -14.45 -0.14
CA LYS A 35 -11.07 -14.67 1.12
C LYS A 35 -10.13 -15.08 2.27
N GLY A 36 -10.30 -16.28 2.84
CA GLY A 36 -9.49 -16.78 3.95
C GLY A 36 -7.99 -16.85 3.66
N ALA A 37 -7.58 -16.97 2.39
CA ALA A 37 -6.16 -16.98 2.00
C ALA A 37 -5.58 -15.58 1.71
N ALA A 38 -6.38 -14.52 1.80
CA ALA A 38 -5.93 -13.16 1.45
C ALA A 38 -4.79 -12.66 2.35
N GLY A 39 -4.79 -13.03 3.63
CA GLY A 39 -3.72 -12.67 4.58
C GLY A 39 -2.39 -13.36 4.23
N ALA A 40 -2.42 -14.67 4.01
CA ALA A 40 -1.23 -15.44 3.63
C ALA A 40 -0.60 -14.95 2.32
N ALA A 41 -1.42 -14.63 1.31
CA ALA A 41 -0.93 -14.06 0.05
C ALA A 41 -0.25 -12.68 0.25
N GLY A 42 -0.80 -11.84 1.13
CA GLY A 42 -0.23 -10.54 1.47
C GLY A 42 1.13 -10.65 2.17
N ILE A 43 1.23 -11.55 3.16
CA ILE A 43 2.48 -11.83 3.88
C ILE A 43 3.53 -12.40 2.94
N LEU A 44 3.17 -13.35 2.07
CA LEU A 44 4.09 -13.90 1.07
C LEU A 44 4.63 -12.81 0.15
N LYS A 45 3.76 -11.91 -0.36
CA LYS A 45 4.20 -10.74 -1.15
C LYS A 45 5.22 -9.91 -0.37
N ALA A 46 4.91 -9.53 0.88
CA ALA A 46 5.80 -8.70 1.69
C ALA A 46 7.17 -9.39 1.95
N ALA A 47 7.16 -10.67 2.29
CA ALA A 47 8.37 -11.46 2.53
C ALA A 47 9.26 -11.52 1.28
N LEU A 48 8.67 -11.76 0.10
CA LEU A 48 9.41 -11.78 -1.17
C LEU A 48 9.97 -10.40 -1.52
N CYS A 49 9.18 -9.33 -1.35
CA CYS A 49 9.64 -7.97 -1.60
C CYS A 49 10.82 -7.57 -0.69
N LEU A 50 10.81 -7.96 0.59
CA LEU A 50 11.94 -7.76 1.51
C LEU A 50 13.17 -8.59 1.11
N THR A 51 12.96 -9.86 0.74
CA THR A 51 14.02 -10.78 0.31
C THR A 51 14.74 -10.25 -0.93
N HIS A 52 13.98 -9.77 -1.91
CA HIS A 52 14.51 -9.22 -3.15
C HIS A 52 14.82 -7.71 -3.08
N LYS A 53 14.60 -7.06 -1.92
CA LYS A 53 14.76 -5.62 -1.72
C LYS A 53 14.13 -4.80 -2.86
N THR A 54 12.91 -5.17 -3.23
CA THR A 54 12.21 -4.62 -4.39
C THR A 54 10.74 -4.43 -4.06
N LEU A 55 10.23 -3.23 -4.33
CA LEU A 55 8.80 -2.94 -4.31
C LEU A 55 8.20 -3.24 -5.68
N VAL A 56 7.05 -3.90 -5.68
CA VAL A 56 6.32 -4.27 -6.90
C VAL A 56 5.01 -3.47 -7.00
N PRO A 57 4.51 -3.21 -8.21
CA PRO A 57 3.34 -2.35 -8.42
C PRO A 57 2.08 -2.94 -7.80
N SER A 58 1.23 -2.06 -7.27
CA SER A 58 -0.19 -2.31 -7.09
C SER A 58 -0.91 -1.92 -8.39
N LEU A 59 -1.67 -2.86 -8.96
CA LEU A 59 -2.31 -2.67 -10.27
C LEU A 59 -3.65 -1.93 -10.14
N ASN A 60 -4.20 -1.52 -11.29
CA ASN A 60 -5.52 -0.88 -11.42
C ASN A 60 -5.66 0.45 -10.68
N PHE A 61 -4.55 1.15 -10.43
CA PHE A 61 -4.53 2.48 -9.83
C PHE A 61 -4.14 3.53 -10.88
N ASN A 62 -5.15 4.16 -11.50
CA ASN A 62 -4.95 5.18 -12.53
C ASN A 62 -5.07 6.60 -11.98
N SER A 63 -6.05 6.82 -11.10
CA SER A 63 -6.32 8.10 -10.46
C SER A 63 -6.66 7.87 -8.99
N PRO A 64 -6.13 8.67 -8.05
CA PRO A 64 -6.49 8.55 -6.65
C PRO A 64 -7.98 8.82 -6.44
N ASN A 65 -8.57 8.18 -5.43
CA ASN A 65 -9.93 8.50 -5.00
C ASN A 65 -9.96 9.96 -4.50
N PRO A 66 -10.83 10.84 -5.04
CA PRO A 66 -10.83 12.26 -4.73
C PRO A 66 -11.14 12.59 -3.26
N ASN A 67 -11.73 11.64 -2.53
CA ASN A 67 -12.02 11.78 -1.11
C ASN A 67 -10.82 11.41 -0.20
N ILE A 68 -9.68 11.08 -0.80
CA ILE A 68 -8.43 10.77 -0.08
C ILE A 68 -7.43 11.90 -0.34
N ASP A 69 -6.95 12.54 0.73
CA ASP A 69 -5.88 13.53 0.65
C ASP A 69 -4.49 12.87 0.77
N PHE A 70 -4.04 12.27 -0.33
CA PHE A 70 -2.69 11.71 -0.37
C PHE A 70 -1.60 12.77 -0.14
N ASN A 71 -1.82 14.03 -0.54
CA ASN A 71 -0.77 15.06 -0.44
C ASN A 71 -0.35 15.35 1.01
N ASN A 72 -1.25 15.18 1.97
CA ASN A 72 -0.97 15.32 3.39
C ASN A 72 -0.75 13.99 4.12
N SER A 73 -0.96 12.86 3.44
CA SER A 73 -0.72 11.52 4.00
C SER A 73 0.76 11.12 3.90
N PRO A 74 1.31 10.40 4.90
CA PRO A 74 2.60 9.72 4.78
C PRO A 74 2.58 8.60 3.72
N PHE A 75 1.40 8.13 3.33
CA PHE A 75 1.23 6.99 2.44
C PHE A 75 1.06 7.39 0.98
N TYR A 76 1.54 6.57 0.06
CA TYR A 76 1.26 6.68 -1.37
C TYR A 76 1.09 5.30 -1.99
N VAL A 77 0.38 5.21 -3.12
CA VAL A 77 0.21 3.93 -3.83
C VAL A 77 1.39 3.70 -4.77
N ASN A 78 2.15 2.63 -4.55
CA ASN A 78 3.27 2.26 -5.41
C ASN A 78 2.78 1.59 -6.70
N THR A 79 2.99 2.23 -7.85
CA THR A 79 2.53 1.74 -9.17
C THR A 79 3.66 1.29 -10.09
N ALA A 80 4.91 1.28 -9.62
CA ALA A 80 6.07 0.87 -10.39
C ALA A 80 6.93 -0.15 -9.63
N THR A 81 7.65 -0.99 -10.37
CA THR A 81 8.71 -1.81 -9.80
C THR A 81 9.93 -0.94 -9.54
N ARG A 82 10.46 -0.97 -8.31
CA ARG A 82 11.63 -0.18 -7.92
C ARG A 82 12.40 -0.86 -6.79
N ALA A 83 13.66 -0.48 -6.60
CA ALA A 83 14.39 -0.87 -5.40
C ALA A 83 13.62 -0.43 -4.15
N TRP A 84 13.52 -1.35 -3.18
CA TRP A 84 13.00 -1.06 -1.85
C TRP A 84 14.13 -0.46 -1.01
#